data_AF-A0AAE0DWJ2-F1
#
_entry.id   AF-A0AAE0DWJ2-F1
#
_cell.length_a   1.000
_cell.length_b   1.000
_cell.length_c   1.000
_cell.angle_alpha   90.00
_cell.angle_beta   90.00
_cell.angle_gamma   90.00
#
_symmetry.space_group_name_H-M   'P 1'
#
loop_
_entity.id
_entity.type
_entity.pdbx_description
1 polymer ?
#
loop_
_entity_poly.entity_id
_entity_poly.type
_entity_poly.pdbx_seq_one_letter_code
_entity_poly.pdbx_strand_id
1 'polypeptide(L)'
;SRALGKRGLPRALFLVSLVLTILSYRLGTLLLCGYLCFDWKWPFIHNFSQLSLEKREQILKRWSRERLLIPLRVVFVLIKLFCLHNFFSRTDENSNNLVLEAIGYHVEDTREALKKKKPQEERPLQKGIIETRLENDSTLVQALIEQGFQVTEDPEHNVYKIKCDVVIVGSGCGGGVTAALLASSGLKVVVLEKGNYFVGEDYSSLEGPSMLELYEAGGFFSSIDGNIMILAGSTVGGGSAVNWAASIRSPNSLLQEWSVDHKIHFFRSSN
;
A
#
# COMPACT_ATOMS: atom_id res chain seq x y z
N SER A 1 12.31 4.86 2.76
CA SER A 1 11.30 4.32 3.70
C SER A 1 11.87 3.62 4.95
N ARG A 2 13.11 3.09 4.98
CA ARG A 2 13.72 2.46 6.19
C ARG A 2 13.88 3.39 7.41
N ALA A 3 13.97 4.71 7.22
CA ALA A 3 14.23 5.67 8.30
C ALA A 3 13.00 5.99 9.17
N LEU A 4 11.78 5.98 8.60
CA LEU A 4 10.56 6.24 9.38
C LEU A 4 10.16 5.01 10.23
N GLY A 5 10.28 3.81 9.66
CA GLY A 5 9.96 2.56 10.38
C GLY A 5 10.88 2.30 11.58
N LYS A 6 12.20 2.51 11.44
CA LYS A 6 13.16 2.22 12.54
C LYS A 6 13.15 3.24 13.68
N ARG A 7 12.74 4.50 13.44
CA ARG A 7 12.68 5.55 14.49
C ARG A 7 11.28 5.79 15.04
N GLY A 8 10.24 5.60 14.23
CA GLY A 8 8.84 5.79 14.63
C GLY A 8 8.29 4.63 15.44
N LEU A 9 8.65 3.39 15.11
CA LEU A 9 8.11 2.20 15.76
C LEU A 9 8.41 2.13 17.27
N PRO A 10 9.64 2.40 17.76
CA PRO A 10 9.90 2.38 19.21
C PRO A 10 9.10 3.45 19.97
N ARG A 11 8.92 4.64 19.38
CA ARG A 11 8.12 5.73 19.98
C ARG A 11 6.62 5.41 19.99
N ALA A 12 6.13 4.80 18.91
CA ALA A 12 4.75 4.34 18.80
C ALA A 12 4.46 3.22 19.82
N LEU A 13 5.35 2.24 19.94
CA LEU A 13 5.25 1.16 20.92
C LEU A 13 5.33 1.69 22.36
N PHE A 14 6.23 2.65 22.63
CA PHE A 14 6.28 3.31 23.93
C PHE A 14 4.97 4.04 24.25
N LEU A 15 4.40 4.78 23.30
CA LEU A 15 3.14 5.49 23.48
C LEU A 15 1.97 4.53 23.76
N VAL A 16 1.87 3.45 22.99
CA VAL A 16 0.84 2.41 23.21
C VAL A 16 1.02 1.78 24.58
N SER A 17 2.25 1.38 24.94
CA SER A 17 2.55 0.79 26.24
C SER A 17 2.21 1.73 27.40
N LEU A 18 2.55 3.02 27.29
CA LEU A 18 2.21 4.04 28.27
C LEU A 18 0.69 4.17 28.46
N VAL A 19 -0.06 4.28 27.36
CA VAL A 19 -1.53 4.39 27.44
C VAL A 19 -2.16 3.12 28.01
N LEU A 20 -1.72 1.93 27.60
CA LEU A 20 -2.20 0.66 28.15
C LEU A 20 -1.87 0.52 29.65
N THR A 21 -0.70 0.98 30.06
CA THR A 21 -0.29 1.02 31.48
C THR A 21 -1.20 1.95 32.27
N ILE A 22 -1.48 3.16 31.76
CA ILE A 22 -2.42 4.09 32.42
C ILE A 22 -3.83 3.48 32.52
N LEU A 23 -4.32 2.82 31.47
CA LEU A 23 -5.61 2.13 31.48
C LEU A 23 -5.71 0.97 32.48
N SER A 24 -4.58 0.41 32.93
CA SER A 24 -4.59 -0.65 33.96
C SER A 24 -4.99 -0.14 35.35
N TYR A 25 -4.91 1.18 35.58
CA TYR A 25 -5.30 1.83 36.83
C TYR A 25 -6.67 2.50 36.73
N ARG A 26 -7.44 2.51 37.83
CA ARG A 26 -8.80 3.08 37.88
C ARG A 26 -8.80 4.57 37.57
N LEU A 27 -7.87 5.31 38.19
CA LEU A 27 -7.71 6.75 37.96
C LEU A 27 -7.20 7.05 36.55
N GLY A 28 -6.36 6.18 35.99
CA GLY A 28 -5.91 6.32 34.60
C GLY A 28 -7.03 6.04 33.59
N THR A 29 -7.89 5.07 33.88
CA THR A 29 -9.11 4.83 33.09
C THR A 29 -10.02 6.06 33.16
N LEU A 30 -10.22 6.67 34.34
CA LEU A 30 -10.98 7.92 34.46
C LEU A 30 -10.35 9.07 33.63
N LEU A 31 -9.02 9.21 33.68
CA LEU A 31 -8.30 10.24 32.93
C LEU A 31 -8.49 10.09 31.41
N LEU A 32 -8.39 8.86 30.88
CA LEU A 32 -8.38 8.62 29.44
C LEU A 32 -9.76 8.28 28.84
N CYS A 33 -10.67 7.76 29.64
CA CYS A 33 -12.00 7.32 29.22
C CYS A 33 -13.13 8.24 29.71
N GLY A 34 -12.84 9.16 30.63
CA GLY A 34 -13.81 10.07 31.22
C GLY A 34 -14.89 9.34 32.02
N TYR A 35 -16.09 9.93 32.08
CA TYR A 35 -17.14 9.45 32.97
C TYR A 35 -17.71 8.05 32.63
N LEU A 36 -17.40 7.51 31.44
CA LEU A 36 -17.90 6.19 31.01
C LEU A 36 -17.38 5.05 31.88
N CYS A 37 -16.31 5.27 32.66
CA CYS A 37 -15.81 4.30 33.62
C CYS A 37 -16.53 4.31 34.98
N PHE A 38 -17.47 5.25 35.20
CA PHE A 38 -18.28 5.26 36.41
C PHE A 38 -19.34 4.17 36.41
N ASP A 39 -19.58 3.65 37.61
CA ASP A 39 -20.73 2.83 37.96
C ASP A 39 -21.30 3.33 39.29
N TRP A 40 -22.59 3.13 39.50
CA TRP A 40 -23.26 3.45 40.75
C TRP A 40 -23.02 2.38 41.82
N LYS A 41 -22.52 1.20 41.43
CA LYS A 41 -22.11 0.13 42.34
C LYS A 41 -20.65 0.27 42.72
N TRP A 42 -20.33 0.03 44.00
CA TRP A 42 -18.94 0.01 44.43
C TRP A 42 -18.18 -1.17 43.79
N PRO A 43 -16.97 -0.97 43.26
CA PRO A 43 -16.21 0.29 43.19
C PRO A 43 -16.75 1.24 42.13
N PHE A 44 -16.96 2.52 42.49
CA PHE A 44 -17.57 3.51 41.60
C PHE A 44 -16.78 3.80 40.31
N ILE A 45 -15.51 3.42 40.25
CA ILE A 45 -14.65 3.57 39.06
C ILE A 45 -14.07 2.21 38.73
N HIS A 46 -14.29 1.77 37.50
CA HIS A 46 -13.77 0.51 36.99
C HIS A 46 -12.53 0.72 36.12
N ASN A 47 -11.65 -0.28 36.12
CA ASN A 47 -10.58 -0.36 35.12
C ASN A 47 -11.17 -0.63 33.73
N PHE A 48 -10.47 -0.24 32.67
CA PHE A 48 -10.94 -0.41 31.29
C PHE A 48 -11.37 -1.86 30.96
N SER A 49 -10.61 -2.86 31.42
CA SER A 49 -10.91 -4.29 31.20
C SER A 49 -12.19 -4.79 31.88
N GLN A 50 -12.66 -4.08 32.92
CA GLN A 50 -13.84 -4.42 33.70
C GLN A 50 -15.12 -3.78 33.16
N LEU A 51 -15.02 -2.86 32.20
CA LEU A 51 -16.16 -2.20 31.58
C LEU A 51 -16.93 -3.16 30.68
N SER A 52 -18.23 -2.92 30.49
CA SER A 52 -19.01 -3.66 29.48
C SER A 52 -18.46 -3.43 28.07
N LEU A 53 -18.80 -4.32 27.15
CA LEU A 53 -18.32 -4.24 25.76
C LEU A 53 -18.76 -2.93 25.11
N GLU A 54 -20.01 -2.52 25.33
CA GLU A 54 -20.62 -1.31 24.77
C GLU A 54 -19.89 -0.05 25.26
N LYS A 55 -19.56 0.01 26.56
CA LYS A 55 -18.80 1.12 27.14
C LYS A 55 -17.39 1.19 26.53
N ARG A 56 -16.70 0.05 26.39
CA ARG A 56 -15.37 -0.01 25.76
C ARG A 56 -15.40 0.45 24.30
N GLU A 57 -16.39 0.01 23.54
CA GLU A 57 -16.57 0.40 22.14
C GLU A 57 -16.82 1.91 22.00
N GLN A 58 -17.69 2.48 22.86
CA GLN A 58 -17.96 3.92 22.87
C GLN A 58 -16.71 4.75 23.18
N ILE A 59 -15.87 4.29 24.12
CA ILE A 59 -14.59 4.94 24.44
C ILE A 59 -13.65 4.92 23.22
N LEU A 60 -13.48 3.76 22.57
CA LEU A 60 -12.62 3.64 21.39
C LEU A 60 -13.13 4.48 20.21
N LYS A 61 -14.45 4.51 19.99
CA LYS A 61 -15.09 5.41 19.02
C LYS A 61 -14.82 6.88 19.33
N ARG A 62 -14.87 7.28 20.60
CA ARG A 62 -14.49 8.64 21.02
C ARG A 62 -13.01 8.93 20.71
N TRP A 63 -12.10 8.03 21.05
CA TRP A 63 -10.68 8.17 20.76
C TRP A 63 -10.40 8.33 19.25
N SER A 64 -11.13 7.59 18.40
CA SER A 64 -11.01 7.69 16.93
C SER A 64 -11.33 9.09 16.38
N ARG A 65 -12.15 9.87 17.11
CA ARG A 65 -12.63 11.21 16.72
C ARG A 65 -12.03 12.33 17.57
N GLU A 66 -11.12 11.99 18.48
CA GLU A 66 -10.56 12.91 19.46
C GLU A 66 -9.66 13.93 18.77
N ARG A 67 -9.88 15.21 19.07
CA ARG A 67 -9.13 16.34 18.48
C ARG A 67 -8.20 17.02 19.46
N LEU A 68 -8.49 16.94 20.77
CA LEU A 68 -7.74 17.62 21.82
C LEU A 68 -6.57 16.77 22.31
N LEU A 69 -6.81 15.48 22.57
CA LEU A 69 -5.79 14.52 22.97
C LEU A 69 -5.35 13.68 21.77
N ILE A 70 -4.60 14.29 20.85
CA ILE A 70 -4.04 13.63 19.66
C ILE A 70 -3.37 12.28 19.98
N PRO A 71 -2.62 12.11 21.10
CA PRO A 71 -2.03 10.82 21.44
C PRO A 71 -3.03 9.66 21.57
N LEU A 72 -4.26 9.91 22.06
CA LEU A 72 -5.29 8.87 22.18
C LEU A 72 -5.78 8.38 20.81
N ARG A 73 -5.92 9.32 19.87
CA ARG A 73 -6.28 9.00 18.49
C ARG A 73 -5.17 8.21 17.80
N VAL A 74 -3.90 8.58 18.00
CA VAL A 74 -2.75 7.82 17.51
C VAL A 74 -2.73 6.40 18.08
N VAL A 75 -2.97 6.24 19.40
CA VAL A 75 -3.05 4.91 20.02
C VAL A 75 -4.21 4.08 19.46
N PHE A 76 -5.39 4.66 19.24
CA PHE A 76 -6.50 3.97 18.60
C PHE A 76 -6.11 3.44 17.20
N VAL A 77 -5.47 4.28 16.37
CA VAL A 77 -5.00 3.87 15.04
C VAL A 77 -3.97 2.75 15.14
N LEU A 78 -3.00 2.85 16.06
CA LEU A 78 -1.97 1.82 16.27
C LEU A 78 -2.56 0.49 16.74
N ILE A 79 -3.52 0.50 17.67
CA ILE A 79 -4.22 -0.71 18.11
C ILE A 79 -5.00 -1.32 16.95
N LYS A 80 -5.73 -0.52 16.16
CA LYS A 80 -6.45 -1.00 14.98
C LYS A 80 -5.52 -1.69 13.98
N LEU A 81 -4.39 -1.06 13.67
CA LEU A 81 -3.38 -1.62 12.77
C LEU A 81 -2.75 -2.90 13.33
N PHE A 82 -2.46 -2.93 14.63
CA PHE A 82 -1.93 -4.12 15.30
C PHE A 82 -2.93 -5.29 15.28
N CYS A 83 -4.22 -5.02 15.52
CA CYS A 83 -5.28 -6.02 15.40
C CYS A 83 -5.34 -6.55 13.96
N LEU A 84 -5.43 -5.67 12.96
CA LEU A 84 -5.48 -6.09 11.56
C LEU A 84 -4.27 -6.96 11.21
N HIS A 85 -3.07 -6.53 11.60
CA HIS A 85 -1.84 -7.29 11.35
C HIS A 85 -1.83 -8.66 12.03
N ASN A 86 -2.23 -8.76 13.30
CA ASN A 86 -2.21 -10.04 14.03
C ASN A 86 -3.29 -11.00 13.54
N PHE A 87 -4.47 -10.51 13.19
CA PHE A 87 -5.59 -11.35 12.80
C PHE A 87 -5.57 -11.74 11.33
N PHE A 88 -5.16 -10.83 10.43
CA PHE A 88 -5.26 -11.05 8.99
C PHE A 88 -3.91 -11.28 8.30
N SER A 89 -2.85 -10.65 8.79
CA SER A 89 -1.55 -10.69 8.11
C SER A 89 -0.52 -11.66 8.71
N ARG A 90 -0.72 -12.14 9.95
CA ARG A 90 0.23 -13.02 10.64
C ARG A 90 -0.02 -14.47 10.26
N THR A 91 1.01 -15.14 9.74
CA THR A 91 0.97 -16.56 9.41
C THR A 91 2.04 -17.34 10.16
N ASP A 92 1.83 -18.65 10.28
CA ASP A 92 2.85 -19.58 10.77
C ASP A 92 3.93 -19.87 9.70
N GLU A 93 4.88 -20.74 10.03
CA GLU A 93 5.96 -21.16 9.14
C GLU A 93 5.46 -21.82 7.85
N ASN A 94 4.23 -22.37 7.88
CA ASN A 94 3.57 -23.03 6.77
C ASN A 94 2.65 -22.07 5.97
N SER A 95 2.72 -20.75 6.25
CA SER A 95 1.83 -19.74 5.62
C SER A 95 0.34 -19.88 5.98
N ASN A 96 0.01 -20.59 7.06
CA ASN A 96 -1.36 -20.72 7.55
C ASN A 96 -1.68 -19.60 8.55
N ASN A 97 -2.93 -19.12 8.52
CA ASN A 97 -3.46 -18.19 9.50
C ASN A 97 -4.58 -18.86 10.30
N LEU A 98 -4.36 -19.07 11.60
CA LEU A 98 -5.30 -19.72 12.52
C LEU A 98 -6.69 -19.02 12.57
N VAL A 99 -6.72 -17.72 12.34
CA VAL A 99 -7.96 -16.93 12.37
C VAL A 99 -8.76 -17.17 11.11
N LEU A 100 -8.09 -17.30 9.95
CA LEU A 100 -8.76 -17.64 8.69
C LEU A 100 -9.41 -19.03 8.78
N GLU A 101 -8.72 -20.00 9.37
CA GLU A 101 -9.28 -21.33 9.64
C GLU A 101 -10.50 -21.26 10.57
N ALA A 102 -10.42 -20.47 11.66
CA ALA A 102 -11.52 -20.31 12.61
C ALA A 102 -12.78 -19.69 11.99
N ILE A 103 -12.65 -18.88 10.94
CA ILE A 103 -13.80 -18.32 10.20
C ILE A 103 -14.20 -19.17 8.98
N GLY A 104 -13.59 -20.35 8.79
CA GLY A 104 -13.87 -21.25 7.67
C GLY A 104 -13.33 -20.75 6.32
N TYR A 105 -12.37 -19.83 6.33
CA TYR A 105 -11.70 -19.33 5.13
C TYR A 105 -10.44 -20.14 4.86
N HIS A 106 -10.50 -20.98 3.83
CA HIS A 106 -9.36 -21.79 3.39
C HIS A 106 -8.69 -21.12 2.20
N VAL A 107 -7.42 -20.77 2.34
CA VAL A 107 -6.60 -20.31 1.22
C VAL A 107 -6.18 -21.54 0.43
N GLU A 108 -6.74 -21.75 -0.75
CA GLU A 108 -6.20 -22.74 -1.68
C GLU A 108 -4.77 -22.31 -2.04
N ASP A 109 -3.81 -23.22 -1.85
CA ASP A 109 -2.41 -22.98 -2.21
C ASP A 109 -2.28 -22.97 -3.74
N THR A 110 -2.67 -21.85 -4.33
CA THR A 110 -2.63 -21.59 -5.77
C THR A 110 -1.21 -21.67 -6.31
N ARG A 111 -0.18 -21.63 -5.45
CA ARG A 111 1.22 -21.84 -5.85
C ARG A 111 1.48 -23.25 -6.36
N GLU A 112 0.89 -24.28 -5.75
CA GLU A 112 0.99 -25.67 -6.23
C GLU A 112 0.34 -25.84 -7.61
N ALA A 113 -0.81 -25.19 -7.84
CA ALA A 113 -1.50 -25.19 -9.12
C ALA A 113 -0.76 -24.38 -10.20
N LEU A 114 -0.12 -23.28 -9.82
CA LEU A 114 0.71 -22.45 -10.70
C LEU A 114 2.04 -23.15 -11.05
N LYS A 115 2.70 -23.81 -10.08
CA LYS A 115 3.89 -24.66 -10.33
C LYS A 115 3.61 -25.84 -11.26
N LYS A 116 2.36 -26.32 -11.31
CA LYS A 116 1.92 -27.40 -12.22
C LYS A 116 1.60 -26.92 -13.63
N LYS A 117 1.41 -25.62 -13.86
CA LYS A 117 1.43 -25.07 -15.22
C LYS A 117 2.86 -25.16 -15.75
N LYS A 118 3.02 -25.49 -17.04
CA LYS A 118 4.33 -25.54 -17.72
C LYS A 118 5.17 -24.33 -17.31
N PRO A 119 6.50 -24.47 -17.10
CA PRO A 119 7.36 -23.34 -16.78
C PRO A 119 7.06 -22.23 -17.78
N GLN A 120 6.60 -21.10 -17.26
CA GLN A 120 6.18 -20.00 -18.10
C GLN A 120 7.38 -19.63 -19.00
N GLU A 121 7.10 -19.51 -20.30
CA GLU A 121 8.01 -18.85 -21.25
C GLU A 121 8.53 -17.55 -20.62
N GLU A 122 9.77 -17.21 -20.97
CA GLU A 122 10.51 -16.01 -20.59
C GLU A 122 9.61 -14.85 -20.08
N ARG A 123 9.81 -14.43 -18.81
CA ARG A 123 9.01 -13.39 -18.13
C ARG A 123 8.73 -12.21 -19.09
N PRO A 124 7.47 -11.78 -19.30
CA PRO A 124 7.09 -10.91 -20.44
C PRO A 124 7.92 -9.63 -20.64
N LEU A 125 8.27 -8.94 -19.55
CA LEU A 125 9.05 -7.70 -19.60
C LEU A 125 10.54 -7.90 -19.29
N GLN A 126 10.99 -9.12 -19.00
CA GLN A 126 12.31 -9.39 -18.44
C GLN A 126 13.46 -8.90 -19.32
N LYS A 127 13.32 -9.01 -20.65
CA LYS A 127 14.34 -8.53 -21.58
C LYS A 127 14.56 -7.02 -21.53
N GLY A 128 13.51 -6.25 -21.24
CA GLY A 128 13.55 -4.78 -21.27
C GLY A 128 13.73 -4.14 -19.89
N ILE A 129 13.79 -4.93 -18.82
CA ILE A 129 13.94 -4.42 -17.46
C ILE A 129 15.41 -4.17 -17.15
N ILE A 130 15.70 -2.97 -16.65
CA ILE A 130 16.98 -2.60 -16.06
C ILE A 130 16.73 -2.27 -14.60
N GLU A 131 17.25 -3.09 -13.69
CA GLU A 131 17.10 -2.89 -12.25
C GLU A 131 18.19 -1.98 -11.72
N THR A 132 17.95 -0.67 -11.74
CA THR A 132 18.93 0.37 -11.35
C THR A 132 19.59 0.16 -9.98
N ARG A 133 18.92 -0.53 -9.05
CA ARG A 133 19.46 -0.89 -7.73
C ARG A 133 20.61 -1.90 -7.76
N LEU A 134 20.74 -2.66 -8.85
CA LEU A 134 21.80 -3.64 -9.07
C LEU A 134 22.92 -3.11 -9.97
N GLU A 135 22.70 -1.94 -10.56
CA GLU A 135 23.63 -1.31 -11.49
C GLU A 135 24.52 -0.27 -10.81
N ASN A 136 25.72 -0.08 -11.36
CA ASN A 136 26.53 1.12 -11.16
C ASN A 136 26.47 1.99 -12.42
N ASP A 137 27.11 3.16 -12.39
CA ASP A 137 27.06 4.11 -13.51
C ASP A 137 27.49 3.49 -14.85
N SER A 138 28.59 2.72 -14.86
CA SER A 138 29.09 2.06 -16.07
C SER A 138 28.18 0.93 -16.56
N THR A 139 27.67 0.09 -15.66
CA THR A 139 26.82 -1.05 -16.05
C THR A 139 25.43 -0.59 -16.47
N LEU A 140 24.91 0.49 -15.88
CA LEU A 140 23.67 1.13 -16.31
C LEU A 140 23.77 1.65 -17.75
N VAL A 141 24.85 2.37 -18.07
CA VAL A 141 25.11 2.87 -19.43
C VAL A 141 25.20 1.70 -20.42
N GLN A 142 25.94 0.65 -20.06
CA GLN A 142 26.07 -0.53 -20.91
C GLN A 142 24.71 -1.21 -21.15
N ALA A 143 23.91 -1.44 -20.10
CA ALA A 143 22.59 -2.05 -20.21
C ALA A 143 21.66 -1.24 -21.13
N LEU A 144 21.68 0.10 -21.02
CA LEU A 144 20.89 0.97 -21.90
C LEU A 144 21.34 0.90 -23.36
N ILE A 145 22.64 0.82 -23.61
CA ILE A 145 23.20 0.65 -24.97
C ILE A 145 22.81 -0.71 -25.56
N GLU A 146 22.85 -1.78 -24.75
CA GLU A 146 22.43 -3.12 -25.16
C GLU A 146 20.92 -3.17 -25.51
N GLN A 147 20.10 -2.34 -24.86
CA GLN A 147 18.69 -2.12 -25.22
C GLN A 147 18.50 -1.22 -26.45
N GLY A 148 19.58 -0.76 -27.08
CA GLY A 148 19.54 0.03 -28.32
C GLY A 148 19.31 1.54 -28.11
N PHE A 149 19.53 2.05 -26.90
CA PHE A 149 19.49 3.49 -26.62
C PHE A 149 20.85 4.16 -26.88
N GLN A 150 20.81 5.40 -27.34
CA GLN A 150 22.00 6.26 -27.39
C GLN A 150 22.11 6.98 -26.04
N VAL A 151 23.24 6.82 -25.36
CA VAL A 151 23.51 7.42 -24.06
C VAL A 151 24.73 8.33 -24.18
N THR A 152 24.62 9.56 -23.69
CA THR A 152 25.74 10.52 -23.62
C THR A 152 25.92 11.02 -22.20
N GLU A 153 27.14 10.99 -21.70
CA GLU A 153 27.49 11.53 -20.39
C GLU A 153 27.65 13.05 -20.44
N ASP A 154 27.18 13.73 -19.40
CA ASP A 154 27.39 15.16 -19.14
C ASP A 154 28.14 15.31 -17.81
N PRO A 155 29.48 15.34 -17.83
CA PRO A 155 30.30 15.33 -16.62
C PRO A 155 30.12 16.59 -15.76
N GLU A 156 29.78 17.72 -16.38
CA GLU A 156 29.61 19.00 -15.66
C GLU A 156 28.42 18.96 -14.69
N HIS A 157 27.36 18.26 -15.08
CA HIS A 157 26.14 18.14 -14.29
C HIS A 157 26.02 16.79 -13.58
N ASN A 158 26.98 15.89 -13.78
CA ASN A 158 26.96 14.52 -13.26
C ASN A 158 25.65 13.79 -13.63
N VAL A 159 25.27 13.84 -14.92
CA VAL A 159 24.07 13.19 -15.45
C VAL A 159 24.34 12.43 -16.74
N TYR A 160 23.53 11.40 -16.99
CA TYR A 160 23.46 10.70 -18.28
C TYR A 160 22.24 11.15 -19.06
N LYS A 161 22.42 11.44 -20.35
CA LYS A 161 21.34 11.78 -21.29
C LYS A 161 21.02 10.58 -22.15
N ILE A 162 19.79 10.10 -22.07
CA ILE A 162 19.29 8.94 -22.82
C ILE A 162 18.39 9.47 -23.95
N LYS A 163 18.75 9.19 -25.19
CA LYS A 163 17.95 9.60 -26.35
C LYS A 163 16.82 8.60 -26.59
N CYS A 164 15.59 9.05 -26.42
CA CYS A 164 14.36 8.30 -26.68
C CYS A 164 13.31 9.23 -27.28
N ASP A 165 12.24 8.65 -27.82
CA ASP A 165 11.13 9.43 -28.39
C ASP A 165 10.13 9.83 -27.30
N VAL A 166 9.92 8.97 -26.30
CA VAL A 166 8.96 9.18 -25.21
C VAL A 166 9.51 8.64 -23.89
N VAL A 167 9.36 9.42 -22.82
CA VAL A 167 9.58 8.98 -21.44
C VAL A 167 8.25 8.94 -20.71
N ILE A 168 7.94 7.80 -20.08
CA ILE A 168 6.75 7.61 -19.25
C ILE A 168 7.21 7.42 -17.81
N VAL A 169 6.71 8.27 -16.91
CA VAL A 169 6.99 8.18 -15.48
C VAL A 169 5.83 7.47 -14.79
N GLY A 170 6.08 6.25 -14.33
CA GLY A 170 5.10 5.36 -13.71
C GLY A 170 4.44 4.43 -14.73
N SER A 171 4.51 3.13 -14.46
CA SER A 171 3.96 2.07 -15.31
C SER A 171 2.51 1.69 -14.97
N GLY A 172 1.82 2.54 -14.20
CA GLY A 172 0.45 2.30 -13.71
C GLY A 172 -0.61 2.20 -14.81
N CYS A 173 -1.87 2.25 -14.39
CA CYS A 173 -3.05 2.03 -15.24
C CYS A 173 -3.08 2.84 -16.57
N GLY A 174 -2.59 4.08 -16.57
CA GLY A 174 -2.44 4.87 -17.80
C GLY A 174 -1.07 4.69 -18.48
N GLY A 175 0.01 4.62 -17.68
CA GLY A 175 1.38 4.61 -18.18
C GLY A 175 1.72 3.34 -18.95
N GLY A 176 1.37 2.16 -18.41
CA GLY A 176 1.65 0.88 -19.08
C GLY A 176 0.93 0.74 -20.42
N VAL A 177 -0.35 1.14 -20.49
CA VAL A 177 -1.14 1.11 -21.73
C VAL A 177 -0.56 2.09 -22.76
N THR A 178 -0.22 3.30 -22.32
CA THR A 178 0.40 4.31 -23.19
C THR A 178 1.74 3.84 -23.74
N ALA A 179 2.57 3.22 -22.88
CA ALA A 179 3.85 2.65 -23.28
C ALA A 179 3.68 1.59 -24.38
N ALA A 180 2.74 0.65 -24.18
CA ALA A 180 2.49 -0.42 -25.13
C ALA A 180 2.02 0.11 -26.49
N LEU A 181 1.10 1.08 -26.52
CA LEU A 181 0.58 1.68 -27.76
C LEU A 181 1.66 2.44 -28.53
N LEU A 182 2.45 3.26 -27.83
CA LEU A 182 3.51 4.08 -28.44
C LEU A 182 4.67 3.21 -28.94
N ALA A 183 5.10 2.22 -28.16
CA ALA A 183 6.14 1.27 -28.56
C ALA A 183 5.69 0.43 -29.77
N SER A 184 4.43 -0.02 -29.79
CA SER A 184 3.85 -0.76 -30.92
C SER A 184 3.72 0.09 -32.19
N SER A 185 3.75 1.43 -32.06
CA SER A 185 3.80 2.38 -33.17
C SER A 185 5.23 2.65 -33.67
N GLY A 186 6.24 1.94 -33.12
CA GLY A 186 7.64 2.04 -33.53
C GLY A 186 8.46 3.10 -32.79
N LEU A 187 7.89 3.75 -31.76
CA LEU A 187 8.61 4.74 -30.95
C LEU A 187 9.52 4.07 -29.92
N LYS A 188 10.69 4.66 -29.66
CA LYS A 188 11.58 4.29 -28.56
C LYS A 188 11.05 4.86 -27.25
N VAL A 189 10.41 4.02 -26.45
CA VAL A 189 9.79 4.41 -25.17
C VAL A 189 10.65 3.95 -23.99
N VAL A 190 10.91 4.86 -23.06
CA VAL A 190 11.51 4.56 -21.75
C VAL A 190 10.43 4.67 -20.68
N VAL A 191 10.28 3.65 -19.84
CA VAL A 191 9.35 3.67 -18.70
C VAL A 191 10.16 3.70 -17.41
N LEU A 192 9.94 4.72 -16.59
CA LEU A 192 10.55 4.85 -15.26
C LEU A 192 9.56 4.40 -14.20
N GLU A 193 9.85 3.30 -13.53
CA GLU A 193 9.04 2.76 -12.43
C GLU A 193 9.85 2.74 -11.13
N LYS A 194 9.23 3.13 -10.03
CA LYS A 194 9.85 3.12 -8.70
C LYS A 194 9.75 1.74 -8.06
N GLY A 195 8.69 1.00 -8.37
CA GLY A 195 8.41 -0.33 -7.84
C GLY A 195 9.15 -1.46 -8.55
N ASN A 196 9.08 -2.66 -7.95
CA ASN A 196 9.63 -3.87 -8.54
C ASN A 196 8.67 -4.52 -9.55
N TYR A 197 9.21 -5.37 -10.41
CA TYR A 197 8.45 -6.19 -11.36
C TYR A 197 8.19 -7.60 -10.82
N PHE A 198 6.91 -7.96 -10.72
CA PHE A 198 6.45 -9.28 -10.30
C PHE A 198 5.60 -9.93 -11.39
N VAL A 199 5.69 -11.25 -11.51
CA VAL A 199 4.79 -12.10 -12.28
C VAL A 199 3.97 -12.99 -11.34
N GLY A 200 2.99 -13.73 -11.89
CA GLY A 200 2.06 -14.56 -11.11
C GLY A 200 2.72 -15.46 -10.06
N GLU A 201 3.89 -16.02 -10.39
CA GLU A 201 4.65 -16.92 -9.52
C GLU A 201 5.40 -16.23 -8.38
N ASP A 202 5.70 -14.92 -8.52
CA ASP A 202 6.43 -14.17 -7.51
C ASP A 202 5.53 -13.68 -6.36
N TYR A 203 4.22 -13.56 -6.62
CA TYR A 203 3.31 -12.98 -5.64
C TYR A 203 3.17 -13.83 -4.39
N SER A 204 3.21 -13.16 -3.24
CA SER A 204 2.89 -13.79 -1.99
C SER A 204 1.38 -13.86 -1.76
N SER A 205 0.88 -15.04 -1.38
CA SER A 205 -0.49 -15.17 -0.86
C SER A 205 -0.66 -14.56 0.53
N LEU A 206 0.43 -14.10 1.14
CA LEU A 206 0.45 -13.50 2.47
C LEU A 206 0.33 -11.98 2.36
N GLU A 207 -0.65 -11.42 3.08
CA GLU A 207 -0.92 -9.98 3.08
C GLU A 207 0.29 -9.15 3.56
N GLY A 208 0.99 -9.60 4.60
CA GLY A 208 2.12 -8.84 5.19
C GLY A 208 3.26 -8.57 4.19
N PRO A 209 3.90 -9.61 3.62
CA PRO A 209 4.91 -9.46 2.58
C PRO A 209 4.40 -8.69 1.36
N SER A 210 3.20 -9.01 0.88
CA SER A 210 2.60 -8.33 -0.29
C SER A 210 2.37 -6.84 -0.04
N MET A 211 1.96 -6.45 1.17
CA MET A 211 1.84 -5.04 1.54
C MET A 211 3.19 -4.31 1.48
N LEU A 212 4.26 -4.94 1.98
CA LEU A 212 5.62 -4.36 1.99
C LEU A 212 6.22 -4.22 0.58
N GLU A 213 5.93 -5.16 -0.31
CA GLU A 213 6.51 -5.24 -1.65
C GLU A 213 5.73 -4.45 -2.70
N LEU A 214 4.40 -4.44 -2.59
CA LEU A 214 3.51 -3.95 -3.65
C LEU A 214 2.93 -2.57 -3.37
N TYR A 215 2.99 -2.07 -2.13
CA TYR A 215 2.37 -0.79 -1.76
C TYR A 215 3.38 0.26 -1.28
N GLU A 216 3.05 1.52 -1.55
CA GLU A 216 3.80 2.66 -1.06
C GLU A 216 3.85 2.66 0.46
N ALA A 217 5.06 2.86 1.01
CA ALA A 217 5.31 2.83 2.44
C ALA A 217 4.79 1.55 3.14
N GLY A 218 4.71 0.42 2.42
CA GLY A 218 4.19 -0.82 2.96
C GLY A 218 2.68 -0.77 3.27
N GLY A 219 1.94 0.09 2.59
CA GLY A 219 0.52 0.35 2.82
C GLY A 219 0.22 1.33 3.96
N PHE A 220 1.24 1.87 4.64
CA PHE A 220 1.10 2.90 5.68
C PHE A 220 1.27 4.32 5.14
N PHE A 221 0.71 4.59 3.96
CA PHE A 221 0.75 5.91 3.34
C PHE A 221 -0.50 6.70 3.75
N SER A 222 -0.34 7.75 4.57
CA SER A 222 -1.46 8.48 5.16
C SER A 222 -1.40 9.98 4.89
N SER A 223 -2.55 10.66 5.05
CA SER A 223 -2.60 12.12 5.13
C SER A 223 -1.77 12.63 6.30
N ILE A 224 -1.31 13.89 6.24
CA ILE A 224 -0.45 14.50 7.27
C ILE A 224 -1.09 14.40 8.67
N ASP A 225 -2.41 14.57 8.74
CA ASP A 225 -3.16 14.49 9.99
C ASP A 225 -3.52 13.04 10.39
N GLY A 226 -3.23 12.04 9.56
CA GLY A 226 -3.52 10.61 9.78
C GLY A 226 -5.00 10.23 9.70
N ASN A 227 -5.86 11.07 9.13
CA ASN A 227 -7.30 10.78 8.98
C ASN A 227 -7.60 9.88 7.77
N ILE A 228 -6.75 9.89 6.76
CA ILE A 228 -6.92 9.12 5.53
C ILE A 228 -5.71 8.19 5.38
N MET A 229 -5.98 6.93 5.07
CA MET A 229 -4.98 5.96 4.60
C MET A 229 -5.18 5.76 3.11
N ILE A 230 -4.09 5.80 2.34
CA ILE A 230 -4.07 5.65 0.89
C ILE A 230 -3.30 4.37 0.58
N LEU A 231 -3.96 3.43 -0.08
CA LEU A 231 -3.34 2.23 -0.61
C LEU A 231 -2.88 2.50 -2.05
N ALA A 232 -1.64 3.01 -2.19
CA ALA A 232 -1.05 3.29 -3.49
C ALA A 232 -0.11 2.15 -3.90
N GLY A 233 -0.33 1.54 -5.07
CA GLY A 233 0.57 0.53 -5.61
C GLY A 233 1.95 1.11 -5.99
N SER A 234 3.03 0.44 -5.59
CA SER A 234 4.42 0.77 -5.88
C SER A 234 5.12 -0.46 -6.48
N THR A 235 4.65 -0.88 -7.64
CA THR A 235 5.11 -2.03 -8.43
C THR A 235 4.88 -1.76 -9.92
N VAL A 236 5.51 -2.50 -10.82
CA VAL A 236 5.16 -2.45 -12.24
C VAL A 236 3.65 -2.73 -12.42
N GLY A 237 2.96 -1.85 -13.13
CA GLY A 237 1.49 -1.85 -13.22
C GLY A 237 0.79 -1.01 -12.14
N GLY A 238 1.51 -0.52 -11.13
CA GLY A 238 1.02 0.43 -10.11
C GLY A 238 -0.30 -0.01 -9.45
N GLY A 239 -1.26 0.91 -9.36
CA GLY A 239 -2.58 0.63 -8.78
C GLY A 239 -3.35 -0.49 -9.48
N SER A 240 -3.14 -0.72 -10.78
CA SER A 240 -3.81 -1.83 -11.50
C SER A 240 -3.28 -3.21 -11.12
N ALA A 241 -2.07 -3.30 -10.55
CA ALA A 241 -1.54 -4.58 -10.07
C ALA A 241 -2.11 -5.00 -8.70
N VAL A 242 -2.61 -4.05 -7.92
CA VAL A 242 -3.01 -4.27 -6.51
C VAL A 242 -4.50 -4.00 -6.23
N ASN A 243 -5.28 -3.60 -7.25
CA ASN A 243 -6.69 -3.28 -7.07
C ASN A 243 -7.59 -4.55 -7.02
N TRP A 244 -8.88 -4.33 -6.79
CA TRP A 244 -9.89 -5.40 -6.74
C TRP A 244 -10.32 -5.90 -8.14
N ALA A 245 -9.58 -5.58 -9.21
CA ALA A 245 -9.87 -5.94 -10.60
C ALA A 245 -11.27 -5.57 -11.14
N ALA A 246 -12.03 -4.73 -10.41
CA ALA A 246 -13.33 -4.24 -10.87
C ALA A 246 -13.15 -3.25 -12.03
N SER A 247 -13.77 -3.55 -13.17
CA SER A 247 -13.80 -2.68 -14.34
C SER A 247 -15.25 -2.34 -14.68
N ILE A 248 -15.64 -1.11 -14.36
CA ILE A 248 -17.00 -0.61 -14.56
C ILE A 248 -16.94 0.49 -15.59
N ARG A 249 -17.74 0.37 -16.66
CA ARG A 249 -17.82 1.39 -17.70
C ARG A 249 -18.37 2.69 -17.12
N SER A 250 -17.71 3.81 -17.40
CA SER A 250 -18.19 5.13 -17.04
C SER A 250 -19.61 5.38 -17.60
N PRO A 251 -20.57 5.86 -16.79
CA PRO A 251 -21.92 6.17 -17.27
C PRO A 251 -21.90 7.21 -18.40
N ASN A 252 -22.79 7.05 -19.40
CA ASN A 252 -22.86 7.96 -20.54
C ASN A 252 -23.15 9.41 -20.12
N SER A 253 -23.96 9.62 -19.08
CA SER A 253 -24.25 10.96 -18.55
C SER A 253 -22.99 11.69 -18.08
N LEU A 254 -22.06 10.97 -17.44
CA LEU A 254 -20.79 11.53 -16.97
C LEU A 254 -19.85 11.88 -18.14
N LEU A 255 -19.79 11.01 -19.16
CA LEU A 255 -19.00 11.29 -20.36
C LEU A 255 -19.54 12.51 -21.12
N GLN A 256 -20.86 12.69 -21.14
CA GLN A 256 -21.52 13.84 -21.74
C GLN A 256 -21.21 15.14 -20.96
N GLU A 257 -21.28 15.10 -19.63
CA GLU A 257 -20.87 16.21 -18.76
C GLU A 257 -19.42 16.64 -19.04
N TRP A 258 -18.47 15.70 -19.10
CA TRP A 258 -17.07 16.01 -19.41
C TRP A 258 -16.89 16.62 -20.81
N SER A 259 -17.64 16.13 -21.79
CA SER A 259 -17.55 16.60 -23.16
C SER A 259 -18.15 17.99 -23.37
N VAL A 260 -19.32 18.25 -22.78
CA VAL A 260 -20.12 19.46 -23.01
C VAL A 260 -19.73 20.55 -22.02
N ASP A 261 -19.80 20.25 -20.72
CA ASP A 261 -19.67 21.26 -19.66
C ASP A 261 -18.19 21.58 -19.41
N HIS A 262 -17.33 20.55 -19.46
CA HIS A 262 -15.88 20.70 -19.29
C HIS A 262 -15.09 20.80 -20.60
N LYS A 263 -15.76 20.77 -21.75
CA LYS A 263 -15.17 20.96 -23.10
C LYS A 263 -14.06 19.96 -23.43
N ILE A 264 -14.07 18.77 -22.83
CA ILE A 264 -13.13 17.70 -23.15
C ILE A 264 -13.72 16.85 -24.28
N HIS A 265 -13.62 17.38 -25.51
CA HIS A 265 -14.32 16.82 -26.67
C HIS A 265 -13.96 15.36 -27.00
N PHE A 266 -12.81 14.86 -26.53
CA PHE A 266 -12.42 13.45 -26.65
C PHE A 266 -13.46 12.47 -26.07
N PHE A 267 -14.18 12.88 -25.00
CA PHE A 267 -15.22 12.04 -24.39
C PHE A 267 -16.59 12.17 -25.06
N ARG A 268 -16.71 13.00 -26.11
CA ARG A 268 -17.90 12.99 -26.97
C ARG A 268 -17.86 11.68 -27.74
N SER A 269 -18.82 10.79 -27.50
CA SER A 269 -18.91 9.54 -28.26
C SER A 269 -18.98 9.85 -29.76
N SER A 270 -17.95 9.46 -30.51
CA SER A 270 -18.14 9.10 -31.92
C SER A 270 -18.85 7.76 -31.90
N ASN A 271 -20.11 7.73 -32.34
CA ASN A 271 -20.82 6.48 -32.61
C ASN A 271 -20.03 5.61 -33.60
#